data_AF-A0A972CUX0-F1
#
_entry.id   AF-A0A972CUX0-F1
#
_cell.length_a   1.000
_cell.length_b   1.000
_cell.length_c   1.000
_cell.angle_alpha   90.00
_cell.angle_beta   90.00
_cell.angle_gamma   90.00
#
_symmetry.space_group_name_H-M   'P 1'
#
loop_
_entity.id
_entity.type
_entity.pdbx_description
1 polymer ?
#
loop_
_entity_poly.entity_id
_entity_poly.type
_entity_poly.pdbx_seq_one_letter_code
_entity_poly.pdbx_strand_id
1 'polypeptide(L)'
;MSSFKNLRIVDNFYQTSSFFPMPTLLISTITEEGSTNLGPYSLCFPYYVAGKDYYAMLLESRNSSNTAQNLLRTGKCALNFMEDNKKDFKEIVRLGFPGETSAEKMENCKFELEKGQAKDGERPLIVKKAYQVFECTWQEDLEDAYEDKERIGQLEGIDPPYKSFNGITSMHGAHFILKIDKILMKEKFYNNIINGAEARTFPRVVVDYGYRDSTKFWYTRFRKPNSGKVPEGKEIDISSIVYAAGRIDPDVKFTEAACMTIVKVPRVFLKTVLTSCVAWAKENDVKLIDEKHMKLINDKRSQEKK
;
A
#
# COMPACT_ATOMS: atom_id res chain seq x y z
N MET A 1 -37.16 6.46 -16.08
CA MET A 1 -36.60 7.00 -14.81
C MET A 1 -35.27 6.32 -14.56
N SER A 2 -34.27 7.03 -14.02
CA SER A 2 -32.99 6.41 -13.65
C SER A 2 -33.20 5.32 -12.59
N SER A 3 -32.47 4.22 -12.68
CA SER A 3 -32.43 3.18 -11.65
C SER A 3 -31.65 3.64 -10.40
N PHE A 4 -30.93 4.75 -10.49
CA PHE A 4 -30.18 5.35 -9.40
C PHE A 4 -31.00 6.43 -8.69
N LYS A 5 -30.91 6.46 -7.35
CA LYS A 5 -31.46 7.54 -6.52
C LYS A 5 -30.34 8.46 -6.06
N ASN A 6 -30.62 9.76 -6.04
CA ASN A 6 -29.72 10.76 -5.48
C ASN A 6 -29.66 10.63 -3.95
N LEU A 7 -28.47 10.70 -3.37
CA LEU A 7 -28.23 10.71 -1.92
C LEU A 7 -27.41 11.96 -1.56
N ARG A 8 -27.71 12.56 -0.41
CA ARG A 8 -27.04 13.78 0.04
C ARG A 8 -25.58 13.50 0.45
N ILE A 9 -24.69 14.41 0.05
CA ILE A 9 -23.30 14.48 0.53
C ILE A 9 -23.29 15.21 1.87
N VAL A 10 -22.62 14.62 2.87
CA VAL A 10 -22.43 15.16 4.22
C VAL A 10 -21.00 14.92 4.68
N ASP A 11 -20.56 15.58 5.74
CA ASP A 11 -19.22 15.36 6.31
C ASP A 11 -19.00 13.90 6.69
N ASN A 12 -17.77 13.42 6.48
CA ASN A 12 -17.44 11.99 6.56
C ASN A 12 -18.36 11.13 5.68
N PHE A 13 -18.66 11.58 4.46
CA PHE A 13 -19.58 10.91 3.53
C PHE A 13 -19.31 9.40 3.37
N TYR A 14 -18.05 8.97 3.48
CA TYR A 14 -17.67 7.56 3.37
C TYR A 14 -18.21 6.69 4.53
N GLN A 15 -18.57 7.32 5.66
CA GLN A 15 -19.16 6.66 6.82
C GLN A 15 -20.69 6.69 6.84
N THR A 16 -21.31 7.64 6.15
CA THR A 16 -22.76 7.90 6.29
C THR A 16 -23.52 7.80 4.97
N SER A 17 -22.85 8.02 3.84
CA SER A 17 -23.44 8.13 2.51
C SER A 17 -22.81 7.17 1.49
N SER A 18 -22.03 6.19 1.93
CA SER A 18 -21.39 5.22 1.05
C SER A 18 -21.22 3.85 1.69
N PHE A 19 -21.30 2.80 0.86
CA PHE A 19 -20.82 1.46 1.19
C PHE A 19 -19.46 1.27 0.52
N PHE A 20 -18.42 1.88 1.08
CA PHE A 20 -17.10 1.95 0.48
C PHE A 20 -16.15 0.94 1.13
N PRO A 21 -15.77 -0.15 0.44
CA PRO A 21 -14.91 -1.16 1.04
C PRO A 21 -13.50 -0.62 1.24
N MET A 22 -12.97 -0.77 2.44
CA MET A 22 -11.63 -0.33 2.80
C MET A 22 -10.89 -1.41 3.58
N PRO A 23 -9.56 -1.53 3.40
CA PRO A 23 -8.75 -2.38 4.24
C PRO A 23 -8.70 -1.81 5.66
N THR A 24 -8.80 -2.66 6.68
CA THR A 24 -8.54 -2.23 8.06
C THR A 24 -7.09 -2.53 8.42
N LEU A 25 -6.32 -1.51 8.81
CA LEU A 25 -4.94 -1.66 9.27
C LEU A 25 -4.68 -0.91 10.58
N LEU A 26 -3.63 -1.32 11.30
CA LEU A 26 -3.14 -0.64 12.50
C LEU A 26 -1.88 0.16 12.17
N ILE A 27 -1.87 1.45 12.44
CA ILE A 27 -0.71 2.30 12.24
C ILE A 27 0.04 2.46 13.57
N SER A 28 1.29 2.01 13.60
CA SER A 28 2.22 2.31 14.69
C SER A 28 2.88 3.67 14.46
N THR A 29 3.00 4.47 15.52
CA THR A 29 3.69 5.77 15.53
C THR A 29 4.46 5.95 16.85
N ILE A 30 5.36 6.93 16.91
CA ILE A 30 6.18 7.22 18.09
C ILE A 30 5.57 8.40 18.86
N THR A 31 5.31 8.23 20.15
CA THR A 31 4.83 9.30 21.03
C THR A 31 5.95 10.30 21.35
N GLU A 32 5.61 11.40 22.01
CA GLU A 32 6.61 12.38 22.46
C GLU A 32 7.64 11.77 23.42
N GLU A 33 7.23 10.77 24.20
CA GLU A 33 8.06 10.05 25.17
C GLU A 33 8.86 8.89 24.54
N GLY A 34 8.81 8.72 23.21
CA GLY A 34 9.51 7.65 22.48
C GLY A 34 8.79 6.29 22.50
N SER A 35 7.62 6.19 23.13
CA SER A 35 6.84 4.94 23.18
C SER A 35 6.07 4.69 21.88
N THR A 36 5.63 3.45 21.64
CA THR A 36 4.81 3.13 20.44
C THR A 36 3.32 3.28 20.72
N ASN A 37 2.64 4.03 19.86
CA ASN A 37 1.19 4.20 19.81
C ASN A 37 0.59 3.43 18.62
N LEU A 38 -0.56 2.78 18.79
CA LEU A 38 -1.32 2.14 17.72
C LEU A 38 -2.65 2.84 17.44
N GLY A 39 -2.99 3.11 16.19
CA GLY A 39 -4.32 3.59 15.79
C GLY A 39 -4.88 2.82 14.58
N PRO A 40 -6.18 2.49 14.55
CA PRO A 40 -6.79 1.83 13.40
C PRO A 40 -7.19 2.83 12.31
N TYR A 41 -6.88 2.50 11.06
CA TYR A 41 -7.20 3.32 9.90
C TYR A 41 -7.70 2.48 8.73
N SER A 42 -8.57 3.09 7.94
CA SER A 42 -9.10 2.50 6.71
C SER A 42 -8.86 3.37 5.48
N LEU A 43 -8.72 4.69 5.67
CA LEU A 43 -8.34 5.63 4.63
C LEU A 43 -6.83 5.65 4.43
N CYS A 44 -6.27 4.52 3.96
CA CYS A 44 -4.88 4.43 3.58
C CYS A 44 -4.73 3.68 2.25
N PHE A 45 -4.18 4.36 1.24
CA PHE A 45 -4.23 3.91 -0.14
C PHE A 45 -2.87 4.01 -0.83
N PRO A 46 -2.55 3.17 -1.83
CA PRO A 46 -1.38 3.39 -2.68
C PRO A 46 -1.43 4.77 -3.34
N TYR A 47 -0.31 5.48 -3.35
CA TYR A 47 -0.18 6.80 -3.93
C TYR A 47 0.80 6.80 -5.11
N TYR A 48 2.10 6.64 -4.83
CA TYR A 48 3.09 6.43 -5.89
C TYR A 48 3.28 4.94 -6.14
N VAL A 49 2.83 4.48 -7.32
CA VAL A 49 2.81 3.06 -7.71
C VAL A 49 3.70 2.72 -8.91
N ALA A 50 4.08 3.71 -9.72
CA ALA A 50 4.95 3.52 -10.88
C ALA A 50 5.63 4.84 -11.30
N GLY A 51 6.82 4.75 -11.88
CA GLY A 51 7.50 5.88 -12.52
C GLY A 51 8.22 6.86 -11.58
N LYS A 52 8.27 6.55 -10.27
CA LYS A 52 9.07 7.26 -9.26
C LYS A 52 10.20 6.36 -8.78
N ASP A 53 11.23 6.97 -8.21
CA ASP A 53 12.37 6.34 -7.53
C ASP A 53 11.98 5.74 -6.17
N TYR A 54 10.81 6.08 -5.64
CA TYR A 54 10.22 5.47 -4.46
C TYR A 54 8.71 5.23 -4.63
N TYR A 55 8.17 4.39 -3.76
CA TYR A 55 6.74 4.11 -3.66
C TYR A 55 6.17 4.72 -2.38
N ALA A 56 4.90 5.07 -2.39
CA ALA A 56 4.27 5.75 -1.26
C ALA A 56 2.82 5.33 -1.05
N MET A 57 2.36 5.44 0.20
CA MET A 57 0.97 5.34 0.62
C MET A 57 0.44 6.74 0.97
N LEU A 58 -0.83 7.00 0.73
CA LEU A 58 -1.56 8.16 1.26
C LEU A 58 -2.30 7.72 2.51
N LEU A 59 -2.14 8.43 3.62
CA LEU A 59 -2.98 8.29 4.82
C LEU A 59 -3.83 9.54 4.97
N GLU A 60 -5.15 9.36 5.07
CA GLU A 60 -6.08 10.42 5.46
C GLU A 60 -6.50 10.21 6.91
N SER A 61 -6.42 11.27 7.71
CA SER A 61 -6.68 11.18 9.14
C SER A 61 -7.30 12.45 9.71
N ARG A 62 -7.90 12.33 10.89
CA ARG A 62 -8.19 13.51 11.72
C ARG A 62 -6.86 14.06 12.23
N ASN A 63 -6.66 15.37 12.04
CA ASN A 63 -5.45 16.06 12.49
C ASN A 63 -5.28 15.97 14.02
N SER A 64 -6.36 15.88 14.79
CA SER A 64 -6.35 15.72 16.24
C SER A 64 -6.06 14.29 16.74
N SER A 65 -5.92 13.30 15.84
CA SER A 65 -5.62 11.93 16.28
C SER A 65 -4.19 11.79 16.80
N ASN A 66 -4.00 10.93 17.83
CA ASN A 66 -2.67 10.59 18.35
C ASN A 66 -1.67 10.24 17.23
N THR A 67 -2.11 9.45 16.24
CA THR A 67 -1.28 9.05 15.09
C THR A 67 -0.86 10.25 14.24
N ALA A 68 -1.77 11.17 13.94
CA ALA A 68 -1.46 12.36 13.15
C ALA A 68 -0.48 13.28 13.89
N GLN A 69 -0.72 13.52 15.17
CA GLN A 69 0.17 14.32 16.02
C GLN A 69 1.57 13.70 16.12
N ASN A 70 1.65 12.37 16.23
CA ASN A 70 2.91 11.64 16.26
C ASN A 70 3.64 11.65 14.90
N LEU A 71 2.89 11.58 13.80
CA LEU A 71 3.44 11.70 12.44
C LEU A 71 3.98 13.09 12.17
N LEU A 72 3.25 14.15 12.54
CA LEU A 72 3.76 15.53 12.45
C LEU A 72 5.08 15.67 13.20
N ARG A 73 5.17 15.09 14.40
CA ARG A 73 6.38 15.19 15.25
C ARG A 73 7.57 14.41 14.70
N THR A 74 7.36 13.14 14.34
CA THR A 74 8.46 12.19 14.11
C THR A 74 8.63 11.78 12.65
N GLY A 75 7.57 11.92 11.85
CA GLY A 75 7.53 11.48 10.46
C GLY A 75 7.68 9.96 10.27
N LYS A 76 7.67 9.14 11.33
CA LYS A 76 7.88 7.69 11.23
C LYS A 76 6.62 6.91 11.60
N CYS A 77 6.26 5.93 10.78
CA CYS A 77 5.18 5.01 11.09
C CYS A 77 5.40 3.59 10.55
N ALA A 78 4.59 2.65 11.03
CA ALA A 78 4.47 1.32 10.44
C ALA A 78 3.00 0.98 10.17
N LEU A 79 2.68 0.55 8.95
CA LEU A 79 1.35 0.13 8.52
C LEU A 79 1.24 -1.38 8.70
N ASN A 80 0.54 -1.82 9.74
CA ASN A 80 0.41 -3.22 10.12
C ASN A 80 -0.89 -3.81 9.57
N PHE A 81 -0.76 -4.80 8.68
CA PHE A 81 -1.90 -5.46 8.06
C PHE A 81 -2.28 -6.72 8.86
N MET A 82 -3.54 -6.77 9.31
CA MET A 82 -4.05 -7.78 10.23
C MET A 82 -4.96 -8.79 9.55
N GLU A 83 -4.86 -10.06 9.94
CA GLU A 83 -5.79 -11.09 9.47
C GLU A 83 -7.15 -11.01 10.19
N ASP A 84 -8.17 -11.57 9.55
CA ASP A 84 -9.54 -11.61 10.02
C ASP A 84 -9.73 -12.53 11.22
N ASN A 85 -9.72 -11.92 12.40
CA ASN A 85 -9.97 -12.54 13.68
C ASN A 85 -10.92 -11.69 14.53
N LYS A 86 -11.99 -12.30 15.04
CA LYS A 86 -13.01 -11.59 15.83
C LYS A 86 -12.47 -10.95 17.12
N LYS A 87 -11.50 -11.58 17.78
CA LYS A 87 -10.89 -11.02 19.01
C LYS A 87 -10.00 -9.84 18.67
N ASP A 88 -9.18 -9.97 17.63
CA ASP A 88 -8.30 -8.90 17.16
C ASP A 88 -9.13 -7.71 16.66
N PHE A 89 -10.22 -7.95 15.92
CA PHE A 89 -11.12 -6.89 15.45
C PHE A 89 -11.74 -6.09 16.61
N LYS A 90 -12.16 -6.76 17.70
CA LYS A 90 -12.64 -6.06 18.90
C LYS A 90 -11.56 -5.16 19.51
N GLU A 91 -10.31 -5.59 19.50
CA GLU A 91 -9.19 -4.79 19.99
C GLU A 91 -8.87 -3.62 19.06
N ILE A 92 -8.90 -3.84 17.74
CA ILE A 92 -8.76 -2.79 16.73
C ILE A 92 -9.83 -1.70 16.95
N VAL A 93 -11.09 -2.08 17.15
CA VAL A 93 -12.18 -1.12 17.44
C VAL A 93 -11.92 -0.36 18.75
N ARG A 94 -11.46 -1.04 19.82
CA ARG A 94 -11.10 -0.41 21.09
C ARG A 94 -10.04 0.67 20.89
N LEU A 95 -8.95 0.35 20.18
CA LEU A 95 -7.85 1.27 19.89
C LEU A 95 -8.26 2.47 19.02
N GLY A 96 -9.45 2.42 18.39
CA GLY A 96 -10.01 3.50 17.59
C GLY A 96 -10.95 4.43 18.34
N PHE A 97 -11.15 4.24 19.65
CA PHE A 97 -12.01 5.10 20.43
C PHE A 97 -11.37 6.49 20.57
N PRO A 98 -12.09 7.58 20.24
CA PRO A 98 -11.53 8.93 20.31
C PRO A 98 -11.45 9.42 21.77
N GLY A 99 -10.53 10.34 22.04
CA GLY A 99 -10.41 11.04 23.33
C GLY A 99 -9.43 10.44 24.34
N GLU A 100 -8.93 9.23 24.10
CA GLU A 100 -7.86 8.63 24.91
C GLU A 100 -6.48 9.15 24.47
N THR A 101 -5.61 9.44 25.44
CA THR A 101 -4.18 9.67 25.20
C THR A 101 -3.51 8.39 24.66
N SER A 102 -2.30 8.53 24.11
CA SER A 102 -1.53 7.37 23.66
C SER A 102 -1.25 6.39 24.81
N ALA A 103 -0.99 6.89 26.03
CA ALA A 103 -0.73 6.07 27.21
C ALA A 103 -1.97 5.27 27.65
N GLU A 104 -3.11 5.93 27.85
CA GLU A 104 -4.37 5.28 28.25
C GLU A 104 -4.79 4.20 27.25
N LYS A 105 -4.72 4.53 25.96
CA LYS A 105 -5.06 3.60 24.89
C LYS A 105 -4.17 2.35 24.89
N MET A 106 -2.88 2.52 25.16
CA MET A 106 -1.88 1.45 25.09
C MET A 106 -1.74 0.64 26.39
N GLU A 107 -2.20 1.14 27.54
CA GLU A 107 -2.08 0.49 28.86
C GLU A 107 -2.51 -0.98 28.85
N ASN A 108 -3.62 -1.28 28.18
CA ASN A 108 -4.20 -2.62 28.09
C ASN A 108 -4.17 -3.20 26.66
N CYS A 109 -3.18 -2.78 25.85
CA CYS A 109 -3.05 -3.25 24.48
C CYS A 109 -2.82 -4.78 24.43
N LYS A 110 -3.65 -5.48 23.64
CA LYS A 110 -3.57 -6.95 23.52
C LYS A 110 -2.63 -7.44 22.42
N PHE A 111 -1.98 -6.53 21.70
CA PHE A 111 -1.05 -6.88 20.64
C PHE A 111 0.39 -6.88 21.15
N GLU A 112 1.09 -7.99 20.91
CA GLU A 112 2.53 -8.06 21.11
C GLU A 112 3.24 -7.23 20.03
N LEU A 113 4.19 -6.40 20.47
CA LEU A 113 4.98 -5.54 19.61
C LEU A 113 6.42 -6.03 19.51
N GLU A 114 7.04 -5.89 18.35
CA GLU A 114 8.43 -6.23 18.11
C GLU A 114 9.14 -5.15 17.28
N LYS A 115 10.48 -5.19 17.23
CA LYS A 115 11.24 -4.24 16.41
C LYS A 115 11.04 -4.54 14.92
N GLY A 116 10.85 -3.48 14.14
CA GLY A 116 10.89 -3.52 12.67
C GLY A 116 12.30 -3.77 12.14
N GLN A 117 12.47 -3.67 10.83
CA GLN A 117 13.76 -3.94 10.18
C GLN A 117 14.29 -2.79 9.31
N ALA A 118 13.58 -1.66 9.21
CA ALA A 118 14.12 -0.45 8.62
C ALA A 118 15.13 0.16 9.59
N LYS A 119 16.30 0.56 9.08
CA LYS A 119 17.48 0.89 9.92
C LYS A 119 17.65 2.38 10.22
N ASP A 120 16.77 3.23 9.69
CA ASP A 120 16.95 4.68 9.77
C ASP A 120 16.23 5.26 10.99
N GLY A 121 17.02 5.77 11.93
CA GLY A 121 16.56 6.51 13.10
C GLY A 121 15.73 5.67 14.08
N GLU A 122 15.10 6.36 15.02
CA GLU A 122 14.10 5.77 15.90
C GLU A 122 12.82 5.45 15.09
N ARG A 123 12.30 4.24 15.27
CA ARG A 123 11.10 3.74 14.57
C ARG A 123 10.13 3.12 15.55
N PRO A 124 8.81 3.24 15.29
CA PRO A 124 7.84 2.59 16.14
C PRO A 124 7.94 1.06 16.01
N LEU A 125 7.54 0.36 17.07
CA LEU A 125 7.43 -1.09 17.03
C LEU A 125 6.31 -1.54 16.08
N ILE A 126 6.47 -2.72 15.51
CA ILE A 126 5.49 -3.35 14.62
C ILE A 126 4.64 -4.35 15.39
N VAL A 127 3.43 -4.61 14.92
CA VAL A 127 2.56 -5.64 15.50
C VAL A 127 3.05 -7.01 15.06
N LYS A 128 3.58 -7.81 15.98
CA LYS A 128 4.19 -9.12 15.68
C LYS A 128 3.26 -10.08 14.94
N LYS A 129 1.95 -9.99 15.19
CA LYS A 129 0.93 -10.83 14.57
C LYS A 129 0.54 -10.37 13.16
N ALA A 130 0.93 -9.17 12.72
CA ALA A 130 0.62 -8.69 11.38
C ALA A 130 1.17 -9.64 10.31
N TYR A 131 0.39 -9.88 9.26
CA TYR A 131 0.83 -10.75 8.17
C TYR A 131 1.78 -10.03 7.20
N GLN A 132 1.67 -8.70 7.16
CA GLN A 132 2.46 -7.79 6.35
C GLN A 132 2.61 -6.47 7.12
N VAL A 133 3.76 -5.82 6.98
CA VAL A 133 4.02 -4.50 7.54
C VAL A 133 4.72 -3.64 6.49
N PHE A 134 4.27 -2.41 6.32
CA PHE A 134 5.05 -1.38 5.60
C PHE A 134 5.65 -0.43 6.61
N GLU A 135 6.97 -0.38 6.69
CA GLU A 135 7.68 0.63 7.47
C GLU A 135 7.84 1.87 6.59
N CYS A 136 7.35 3.02 7.06
CA CYS A 136 7.22 4.21 6.24
C CYS A 136 7.78 5.47 6.89
N THR A 137 8.15 6.42 6.03
CA THR A 137 8.55 7.77 6.39
C THR A 137 7.63 8.78 5.71
N TRP A 138 7.10 9.73 6.47
CA TRP A 138 6.35 10.86 5.92
C TRP A 138 7.28 11.75 5.08
N GLN A 139 6.87 12.03 3.85
CA GLN A 139 7.54 12.96 2.94
C GLN A 139 7.11 14.38 3.26
N GLU A 140 7.60 14.90 4.39
CA GLU A 140 7.26 16.23 4.90
C GLU A 140 7.80 17.39 4.03
N ASP A 141 8.76 17.11 3.16
CA ASP A 141 9.29 18.02 2.15
C ASP A 141 8.28 18.34 1.05
N LEU A 142 7.32 17.45 0.79
CA LEU A 142 6.28 17.70 -0.20
C LEU A 142 5.31 18.77 0.33
N GLU A 143 5.12 19.83 -0.45
CA GLU A 143 4.25 20.98 -0.11
C GLU A 143 4.71 21.77 1.14
N ASP A 144 6.01 21.68 1.48
CA ASP A 144 6.57 22.27 2.68
C ASP A 144 5.78 21.89 3.94
N ALA A 145 5.27 20.65 3.97
CA ALA A 145 4.38 20.18 5.01
C ALA A 145 5.07 20.04 6.38
N TYR A 146 6.40 20.04 6.41
CA TYR A 146 7.20 20.12 7.63
C TYR A 146 6.86 21.36 8.49
N GLU A 147 6.35 22.44 7.90
CA GLU A 147 5.91 23.65 8.62
C GLU A 147 4.75 23.36 9.59
N ASP A 148 3.93 22.33 9.31
CA ASP A 148 2.79 21.97 10.15
C ASP A 148 3.20 21.39 11.52
N LYS A 149 4.50 21.14 11.74
CA LYS A 149 5.06 20.81 13.06
C LYS A 149 4.75 21.89 14.11
N GLU A 150 4.68 23.15 13.70
CA GLU A 150 4.33 24.26 14.60
C GLU A 150 2.89 24.20 15.12
N ARG A 151 2.05 23.34 14.51
CA ARG A 151 0.63 23.19 14.84
C ARG A 151 0.32 21.97 15.69
N ILE A 152 1.35 21.23 16.11
CA ILE A 152 1.19 20.11 17.04
C ILE A 152 0.54 20.60 18.34
N GLY A 153 -0.38 19.81 18.88
CA GLY A 153 -1.15 20.14 20.09
C GLY A 153 -2.45 20.91 19.84
N GLN A 154 -2.71 21.37 18.61
CA GLN A 154 -3.98 22.01 18.25
C GLN A 154 -5.04 20.94 17.92
N LEU A 155 -5.86 20.57 18.92
CA LEU A 155 -6.79 19.43 18.81
C LEU A 155 -8.24 19.81 18.49
N GLU A 156 -8.64 21.06 18.76
CA GLU A 156 -10.03 21.54 18.58
C GLU A 156 -10.35 21.97 17.14
N GLY A 157 -9.38 21.86 16.24
CA GLY A 157 -9.43 22.41 14.90
C GLY A 157 -8.28 23.36 14.68
N ILE A 158 -7.86 23.47 13.42
CA ILE A 158 -6.71 24.27 13.02
C ILE A 158 -7.20 25.31 12.03
N ASP A 159 -6.86 26.57 12.25
CA ASP A 159 -7.24 27.66 11.36
C ASP A 159 -6.39 27.68 10.07
N PRO A 160 -6.90 28.26 8.97
CA PRO A 160 -6.14 28.41 7.73
C PRO A 160 -4.83 29.21 7.93
N PRO A 161 -3.84 29.09 7.03
CA PRO A 161 -3.92 28.41 5.73
C PRO A 161 -3.78 26.89 5.84
N TYR A 162 -4.44 26.18 4.91
CA TYR A 162 -4.34 24.73 4.75
C TYR A 162 -3.45 24.37 3.56
N LYS A 163 -2.78 23.23 3.66
CA LYS A 163 -2.09 22.57 2.55
C LYS A 163 -3.12 21.90 1.63
N SER A 164 -2.76 21.64 0.39
CA SER A 164 -3.65 21.09 -0.63
C SER A 164 -3.71 19.56 -0.60
N PHE A 165 -2.58 18.90 -0.29
CA PHE A 165 -2.50 17.45 -0.39
C PHE A 165 -1.58 16.75 0.63
N ASN A 166 -0.70 17.45 1.34
CA ASN A 166 0.20 16.85 2.33
C ASN A 166 0.36 17.76 3.56
N GLY A 167 0.29 17.20 4.76
CA GLY A 167 0.17 17.96 6.01
C GLY A 167 -1.28 18.23 6.41
N ILE A 168 -1.57 19.38 6.99
CA ILE A 168 -2.89 19.78 7.46
C ILE A 168 -3.69 20.36 6.28
N THR A 169 -4.70 19.61 5.83
CA THR A 169 -5.43 19.90 4.58
C THR A 169 -6.83 20.49 4.80
N SER A 170 -7.30 20.53 6.05
CA SER A 170 -8.53 21.22 6.44
C SER A 170 -8.56 21.45 7.95
N MET A 171 -9.60 22.12 8.45
CA MET A 171 -9.80 22.42 9.87
C MET A 171 -9.62 21.19 10.77
N HIS A 172 -10.06 20.02 10.32
CA HIS A 172 -10.02 18.76 11.09
C HIS A 172 -9.30 17.61 10.38
N GLY A 173 -8.66 17.87 9.24
CA GLY A 173 -8.12 16.84 8.37
C GLY A 173 -6.62 17.02 8.14
N ALA A 174 -5.92 15.90 8.06
CA ALA A 174 -4.53 15.85 7.65
C ALA A 174 -4.31 14.68 6.68
N HIS A 175 -3.48 14.92 5.67
CA HIS A 175 -3.03 13.93 4.70
C HIS A 175 -1.52 13.69 4.86
N PHE A 176 -1.09 12.44 4.81
CA PHE A 176 0.32 12.11 4.90
C PHE A 176 0.73 11.24 3.70
N ILE A 177 1.68 11.74 2.91
CA ILE A 177 2.35 10.93 1.89
C ILE A 177 3.49 10.14 2.56
N LEU A 178 3.28 8.85 2.71
CA LEU A 178 4.14 7.93 3.44
C LEU A 178 5.00 7.12 2.46
N LYS A 179 6.27 7.51 2.27
CA LYS A 179 7.24 6.72 1.51
C LYS A 179 7.43 5.36 2.18
N ILE A 180 7.35 4.29 1.38
CA ILE A 180 7.60 2.91 1.85
C ILE A 180 9.11 2.69 1.89
N ASP A 181 9.66 2.55 3.08
CA ASP A 181 11.08 2.27 3.29
C ASP A 181 11.35 0.75 3.25
N LYS A 182 10.42 -0.03 3.79
CA LYS A 182 10.54 -1.49 3.82
C LYS A 182 9.19 -2.19 3.82
N ILE A 183 9.14 -3.34 3.14
CA ILE A 183 8.00 -4.27 3.17
C ILE A 183 8.43 -5.53 3.91
N LEU A 184 7.78 -5.79 5.04
CA LEU A 184 7.93 -7.02 5.81
C LEU A 184 6.70 -7.89 5.58
N MET A 185 6.90 -9.20 5.54
CA MET A 185 5.82 -10.15 5.33
C MET A 185 6.14 -11.48 6.00
N LYS A 186 5.13 -12.15 6.55
CA LYS A 186 5.34 -13.51 7.09
C LYS A 186 5.71 -14.47 5.96
N GLU A 187 6.61 -15.39 6.27
CA GLU A 187 7.23 -16.32 5.31
C GLU A 187 6.21 -17.03 4.42
N LYS A 188 5.09 -17.51 5.00
CA LYS A 188 3.99 -18.13 4.26
C LYS A 188 3.50 -17.26 3.10
N PHE A 189 3.30 -15.96 3.33
CA PHE A 189 2.79 -15.03 2.32
C PHE A 189 3.89 -14.54 1.38
N TYR A 190 5.13 -14.42 1.88
CA TYR A 190 6.30 -14.19 1.04
C TYR A 190 6.42 -15.30 -0.01
N ASN A 191 6.49 -16.56 0.42
CA ASN A 191 6.57 -17.73 -0.45
C ASN A 191 5.41 -17.79 -1.44
N ASN A 192 4.21 -17.35 -1.04
CA ASN A 192 3.06 -17.27 -1.93
C ASN A 192 3.27 -16.30 -3.10
N ILE A 193 3.91 -15.16 -2.86
CA ILE A 193 4.20 -14.19 -3.92
C ILE A 193 5.34 -14.69 -4.81
N ILE A 194 6.39 -15.27 -4.21
CA ILE A 194 7.56 -15.76 -4.96
C ILE A 194 7.22 -16.94 -5.87
N ASN A 195 6.44 -17.90 -5.36
CA ASN A 195 6.18 -19.17 -6.04
C ASN A 195 4.92 -19.14 -6.92
N GLY A 196 4.18 -18.04 -6.92
CA GLY A 196 2.91 -17.89 -7.62
C GLY A 196 1.71 -18.06 -6.68
N ALA A 197 0.80 -17.09 -6.73
CA ALA A 197 -0.29 -17.01 -5.78
C ALA A 197 -1.44 -17.97 -6.09
N GLU A 198 -1.86 -18.75 -5.10
CA GLU A 198 -3.07 -19.58 -5.15
C GLU A 198 -4.18 -18.99 -4.28
N ALA A 199 -5.45 -19.21 -4.63
CA ALA A 199 -6.57 -18.66 -3.87
C ALA A 199 -6.59 -19.08 -2.37
N ARG A 200 -6.03 -20.24 -2.02
CA ARG A 200 -6.01 -20.76 -0.63
C ARG A 200 -4.92 -20.14 0.24
N THR A 201 -3.94 -19.47 -0.36
CA THR A 201 -2.76 -18.94 0.32
C THR A 201 -2.81 -17.43 0.54
N PHE A 202 -3.89 -16.77 0.09
CA PHE A 202 -4.15 -15.36 0.40
C PHE A 202 -4.31 -15.15 1.92
N PRO A 203 -3.79 -14.03 2.46
CA PRO A 203 -4.08 -13.65 3.84
C PRO A 203 -5.57 -13.42 4.01
N ARG A 204 -6.10 -13.71 5.20
CA ARG A 204 -7.51 -13.46 5.49
C ARG A 204 -7.73 -11.97 5.73
N VAL A 205 -7.73 -11.16 4.67
CA VAL A 205 -7.81 -9.69 4.79
C VAL A 205 -9.16 -9.27 5.38
N VAL A 206 -9.13 -8.41 6.40
CA VAL A 206 -10.32 -7.72 6.93
C VAL A 206 -10.67 -6.56 6.01
N VAL A 207 -11.94 -6.48 5.62
CA VAL A 207 -12.49 -5.34 4.89
C VAL A 207 -13.64 -4.76 5.73
N ASP A 208 -13.49 -3.51 6.12
CA ASP A 208 -14.58 -2.71 6.66
C ASP A 208 -15.24 -1.89 5.55
N TYR A 209 -16.42 -1.35 5.79
CA TYR A 209 -17.17 -0.60 4.77
C TYR A 209 -17.13 0.91 4.99
N GLY A 210 -16.35 1.41 5.95
CA GLY A 210 -16.40 2.79 6.44
C GLY A 210 -17.70 3.17 7.13
N TYR A 211 -18.81 2.58 6.69
CA TYR A 211 -20.16 2.83 7.14
C TYR A 211 -20.31 2.58 8.63
N ARG A 212 -20.90 3.57 9.31
CA ARG A 212 -21.27 3.49 10.72
C ARG A 212 -22.69 3.99 10.86
N ASP A 213 -23.54 3.15 11.42
CA ASP A 213 -24.61 3.66 12.26
C ASP A 213 -23.96 3.96 13.62
N SER A 214 -24.44 4.96 14.37
CA SER A 214 -23.81 5.44 15.62
C SER A 214 -23.50 4.36 16.68
N THR A 215 -23.91 3.10 16.46
CA THR A 215 -23.74 1.97 17.36
C THR A 215 -22.80 0.87 16.83
N LYS A 216 -22.48 0.83 15.54
CA LYS A 216 -21.80 -0.32 14.92
C LYS A 216 -20.70 0.05 13.94
N PHE A 217 -19.68 -0.80 13.95
CA PHE A 217 -18.65 -0.89 12.93
C PHE A 217 -18.95 -2.10 12.06
N TRP A 218 -19.17 -1.86 10.77
CA TRP A 218 -19.55 -2.89 9.82
C TRP A 218 -18.32 -3.40 9.06
N TYR A 219 -18.05 -4.71 9.17
CA TYR A 219 -16.96 -5.38 8.44
C TYR A 219 -17.43 -6.73 7.89
N THR A 220 -16.78 -7.19 6.83
CA THR A 220 -17.01 -8.54 6.29
C THR A 220 -15.93 -9.51 6.78
N ARG A 221 -16.37 -10.74 7.10
CA ARG A 221 -15.44 -11.86 7.30
C ARG A 221 -14.79 -12.18 5.96
N PHE A 222 -13.52 -12.55 6.00
CA PHE A 222 -12.79 -12.93 4.80
C PHE A 222 -13.49 -14.09 4.07
N ARG A 223 -13.67 -13.93 2.76
CA ARG A 223 -14.08 -14.99 1.85
C ARG A 223 -12.95 -15.27 0.87
N LYS A 224 -12.75 -16.54 0.54
CA LYS A 224 -11.71 -16.97 -0.40
C LYS A 224 -11.88 -16.25 -1.74
N PRO A 225 -10.81 -15.68 -2.33
CA PRO A 225 -10.88 -15.03 -3.64
C PRO A 225 -11.13 -16.05 -4.75
N ASN A 226 -11.85 -15.61 -5.79
CA ASN A 226 -12.03 -16.34 -7.04
C ASN A 226 -11.02 -15.84 -8.06
N SER A 227 -10.35 -16.75 -8.77
CA SER A 227 -9.45 -16.39 -9.87
C SER A 227 -10.23 -16.21 -11.16
N GLY A 228 -10.09 -15.04 -11.81
CA GLY A 228 -10.50 -14.84 -13.20
C GLY A 228 -9.33 -15.07 -14.15
N LYS A 229 -9.58 -15.70 -15.31
CA LYS A 229 -8.57 -15.78 -16.38
C LYS A 229 -8.46 -14.44 -17.10
N VAL A 230 -7.26 -14.12 -17.57
CA VAL A 230 -7.07 -13.02 -18.53
C VAL A 230 -7.90 -13.33 -19.79
N PRO A 231 -8.64 -12.36 -20.35
CA PRO A 231 -9.46 -12.60 -21.54
C PRO A 231 -8.65 -13.18 -22.70
N GLU A 232 -9.17 -14.24 -23.32
CA GLU A 232 -8.58 -14.87 -24.51
C GLU A 232 -8.79 -13.98 -25.75
N GLY A 233 -8.00 -14.21 -26.81
CA GLY A 233 -8.17 -13.54 -28.11
C GLY A 233 -7.66 -12.09 -28.17
N LYS A 234 -6.93 -11.61 -27.16
CA LYS A 234 -6.24 -10.30 -27.16
C LYS A 234 -4.74 -10.41 -27.47
N GLU A 235 -4.33 -11.53 -28.05
CA GLU A 235 -2.94 -11.77 -28.42
C GLU A 235 -2.54 -10.83 -29.56
N ILE A 236 -1.33 -10.31 -29.47
CA ILE A 236 -0.74 -9.55 -30.58
C ILE A 236 -0.25 -10.57 -31.59
N ASP A 237 -0.55 -10.31 -32.86
CA ASP A 237 0.02 -11.05 -33.97
C ASP A 237 1.56 -11.11 -33.87
N ILE A 238 2.11 -12.32 -34.00
CA ILE A 238 3.54 -12.58 -33.82
C ILE A 238 4.39 -11.75 -34.79
N SER A 239 3.93 -11.55 -36.02
CA SER A 239 4.69 -10.80 -37.03
C SER A 239 4.89 -9.34 -36.61
N SER A 240 3.88 -8.75 -35.97
CA SER A 240 3.95 -7.41 -35.39
C SER A 240 4.97 -7.31 -34.24
N ILE A 241 5.12 -8.37 -33.45
CA ILE A 241 6.09 -8.44 -32.35
C ILE A 241 7.50 -8.60 -32.90
N VAL A 242 7.72 -9.55 -33.81
CA VAL A 242 9.03 -9.77 -34.45
C VAL A 242 9.50 -8.50 -35.14
N TYR A 243 8.59 -7.82 -35.85
CA TYR A 243 8.88 -6.54 -36.47
C TYR A 243 9.29 -5.47 -35.44
N ALA A 244 8.56 -5.34 -34.33
CA ALA A 244 8.91 -4.40 -33.27
C ALA A 244 10.25 -4.74 -32.59
N ALA A 245 10.51 -6.02 -32.33
CA ALA A 245 11.74 -6.53 -31.74
C ALA A 245 12.95 -6.33 -32.66
N GLY A 246 12.80 -6.47 -33.97
CA GLY A 246 13.88 -6.24 -34.93
C GLY A 246 14.34 -4.78 -35.00
N ARG A 247 13.49 -3.84 -34.58
CA ARG A 247 13.75 -2.38 -34.64
C ARG A 247 14.02 -1.74 -33.29
N ILE A 248 13.87 -2.47 -32.18
CA ILE A 248 14.03 -1.87 -30.84
C ILE A 248 15.50 -1.51 -30.56
N ASP A 249 16.44 -2.28 -31.10
CA ASP A 249 17.88 -2.08 -30.89
C ASP A 249 18.70 -2.61 -32.08
N PRO A 250 19.77 -1.91 -32.50
CA PRO A 250 20.61 -2.36 -33.61
C PRO A 250 21.42 -3.62 -33.28
N ASP A 251 21.85 -3.79 -32.03
CA ASP A 251 22.85 -4.79 -31.63
C ASP A 251 22.25 -6.01 -30.93
N VAL A 252 21.10 -5.83 -30.27
CA VAL A 252 20.38 -6.93 -29.60
C VAL A 252 19.24 -7.43 -30.48
N LYS A 253 19.23 -8.74 -30.75
CA LYS A 253 18.20 -9.43 -31.54
C LYS A 253 17.40 -10.40 -30.70
N PHE A 254 16.24 -10.78 -31.21
CA PHE A 254 15.31 -11.71 -30.58
C PHE A 254 15.04 -12.88 -31.52
N THR A 255 14.98 -14.10 -30.99
CA THR A 255 14.45 -15.23 -31.76
C THR A 255 12.93 -15.16 -31.85
N GLU A 256 12.35 -15.85 -32.84
CA GLU A 256 10.89 -15.98 -32.95
C GLU A 256 10.29 -16.66 -31.70
N ALA A 257 10.98 -17.66 -31.15
CA ALA A 257 10.60 -18.32 -29.90
C ALA A 257 10.58 -17.35 -28.71
N ALA A 258 11.54 -16.40 -28.62
CA ALA A 258 11.51 -15.34 -27.61
C ALA A 258 10.30 -14.42 -27.80
N CYS A 259 10.01 -14.02 -29.04
CA CYS A 259 8.86 -13.17 -29.36
C CYS A 259 7.52 -13.86 -29.03
N MET A 260 7.43 -15.18 -29.22
CA MET A 260 6.24 -15.94 -28.84
C MET A 260 5.91 -15.88 -27.34
N THR A 261 6.91 -15.70 -26.48
CA THR A 261 6.67 -15.62 -25.03
C THR A 261 5.90 -14.36 -24.61
N ILE A 262 5.81 -13.35 -25.48
CA ILE A 262 5.20 -12.05 -25.18
C ILE A 262 3.95 -11.74 -26.02
N VAL A 263 3.39 -12.70 -26.77
CA VAL A 263 2.16 -12.49 -27.56
C VAL A 263 0.96 -12.07 -26.72
N LYS A 264 0.95 -12.44 -25.44
CA LYS A 264 -0.09 -12.07 -24.46
C LYS A 264 0.17 -10.73 -23.77
N VAL A 265 1.32 -10.08 -24.02
CA VAL A 265 1.60 -8.75 -23.49
C VAL A 265 0.72 -7.75 -24.24
N PRO A 266 -0.09 -6.93 -23.55
CA PRO A 266 -0.88 -5.89 -24.21
C PRO A 266 -0.02 -4.93 -25.01
N ARG A 267 -0.47 -4.53 -26.21
CA ARG A 267 0.30 -3.70 -27.16
C ARG A 267 0.88 -2.42 -26.55
N VAL A 268 0.15 -1.80 -25.63
CA VAL A 268 0.58 -0.59 -24.91
C VAL A 268 1.87 -0.78 -24.09
N PHE A 269 2.17 -2.02 -23.68
CA PHE A 269 3.37 -2.35 -22.89
C PHE A 269 4.50 -2.96 -23.72
N LEU A 270 4.27 -3.26 -25.00
CA LEU A 270 5.22 -4.00 -25.83
C LEU A 270 6.58 -3.30 -25.93
N LYS A 271 6.58 -1.97 -26.16
CA LYS A 271 7.81 -1.18 -26.22
C LYS A 271 8.60 -1.25 -24.91
N THR A 272 7.92 -1.11 -23.77
CA THR A 272 8.54 -1.16 -22.43
C THR A 272 9.16 -2.53 -22.16
N VAL A 273 8.44 -3.61 -22.50
CA VAL A 273 8.94 -4.98 -22.33
C VAL A 273 10.17 -5.21 -23.20
N LEU A 274 10.12 -4.88 -24.49
CA LEU A 274 11.25 -5.05 -25.40
C LEU A 274 12.47 -4.22 -24.96
N THR A 275 12.25 -2.97 -24.54
CA THR A 275 13.32 -2.10 -24.02
C THR A 275 13.96 -2.70 -22.77
N SER A 276 13.15 -3.25 -21.86
CA SER A 276 13.65 -3.91 -20.63
C SER A 276 14.45 -5.17 -20.96
N CYS A 277 14.02 -5.95 -21.95
CA CYS A 277 14.75 -7.13 -22.41
C CYS A 277 16.11 -6.75 -23.02
N VAL A 278 16.15 -5.67 -23.82
CA VAL A 278 17.40 -5.15 -24.38
C VAL A 278 18.35 -4.66 -23.29
N ALA A 279 17.84 -3.95 -22.28
CA ALA A 279 18.64 -3.50 -21.14
C ALA A 279 19.27 -4.68 -20.40
N TRP A 280 18.46 -5.70 -20.07
CA TRP A 280 18.94 -6.93 -19.45
C TRP A 280 20.00 -7.63 -20.33
N ALA A 281 19.78 -7.70 -21.64
CA ALA A 281 20.71 -8.36 -22.54
C ALA A 281 22.06 -7.62 -22.61
N LYS A 282 22.06 -6.28 -22.62
CA LYS A 282 23.28 -5.47 -22.55
C LYS A 282 24.03 -5.64 -21.22
N GLU A 283 23.31 -5.69 -20.10
CA GLU A 283 23.89 -5.93 -18.78
C GLU A 283 24.52 -7.33 -18.64
N ASN A 284 24.02 -8.32 -19.38
CA ASN A 284 24.46 -9.71 -19.33
C ASN A 284 25.31 -10.13 -20.56
N ASP A 285 25.75 -9.16 -21.38
CA ASP A 285 26.50 -9.38 -22.63
C ASP A 285 25.87 -10.39 -23.61
N VAL A 286 24.53 -10.36 -23.69
CA VAL A 286 23.73 -11.19 -24.59
C VAL A 286 23.34 -10.38 -25.83
N LYS A 287 23.66 -10.90 -27.02
CA LYS A 287 23.27 -10.27 -28.31
C LYS A 287 22.06 -10.91 -28.98
N LEU A 288 21.69 -12.13 -28.59
CA LEU A 288 20.52 -12.85 -29.10
C LEU A 288 19.67 -13.37 -27.95
N ILE A 289 18.53 -12.74 -27.73
CA ILE A 289 17.54 -13.14 -26.72
C ILE A 289 16.72 -14.31 -27.27
N ASP A 290 16.67 -15.39 -26.50
CA ASP A 290 15.95 -16.62 -26.82
C ASP A 290 14.88 -16.91 -25.75
N GLU A 291 14.16 -18.02 -25.88
CA GLU A 291 13.11 -18.39 -24.92
C GLU A 291 13.65 -18.58 -23.49
N LYS A 292 14.90 -19.05 -23.34
CA LYS A 292 15.53 -19.25 -22.01
C LYS A 292 15.83 -17.91 -21.36
N HIS A 293 16.39 -16.97 -22.13
CA HIS A 293 16.60 -15.59 -21.67
C HIS A 293 15.26 -14.95 -21.27
N MET A 294 14.20 -15.13 -22.05
CA MET A 294 12.86 -14.61 -21.71
C MET A 294 12.30 -15.18 -20.40
N LYS A 295 12.54 -16.47 -20.11
CA LYS A 295 12.16 -17.07 -18.82
C LYS A 295 12.89 -16.43 -17.64
N LEU A 296 14.18 -16.13 -17.80
CA LEU A 296 14.98 -15.43 -16.79
C LEU A 296 14.49 -13.99 -16.59
N ILE A 297 14.23 -13.26 -17.68
CA ILE A 297 13.75 -11.86 -17.65
C ILE A 297 12.36 -11.76 -17.00
N ASN A 298 11.46 -12.70 -17.30
CA ASN A 298 10.10 -12.70 -16.75
C ASN A 298 10.06 -13.04 -15.26
N ASP A 299 11.07 -13.76 -14.75
CA ASP A 299 11.20 -14.05 -13.33
C ASP A 299 11.82 -12.87 -12.57
N LYS A 300 11.02 -11.79 -12.42
CA LYS A 300 11.38 -10.56 -11.71
C LYS A 300 11.82 -10.77 -10.26
N ARG A 301 11.61 -11.97 -9.72
CA ARG A 301 11.92 -12.38 -8.35
C ARG A 301 12.87 -13.59 -8.31
N SER A 302 13.57 -13.89 -9.41
CA SER A 302 14.55 -14.99 -9.49
C SER A 302 15.67 -14.83 -8.45
N GLN A 303 16.05 -13.60 -8.12
CA GLN A 303 17.03 -13.32 -7.07
C GLN A 303 16.52 -13.69 -5.66
N GLU A 304 15.20 -13.66 -5.43
CA GLU A 304 14.53 -13.95 -4.16
C GLU A 304 14.30 -15.47 -3.94
N LYS A 305 14.58 -16.30 -4.95
CA LYS A 305 14.41 -17.77 -4.95
C LYS A 305 15.69 -18.56 -4.62
N LYS A 306 16.80 -17.87 -4.40
CA LYS A 306 18.10 -18.47 -4.05
C LYS A 306 18.20 -18.74 -2.56
#